data_AF-A0A0K2SXT0-F1
#
_entry.id   AF-A0A0K2SXT0-F1
#
_cell.length_a   1.000
_cell.length_b   1.000
_cell.length_c   1.000
_cell.angle_alpha   90.00
_cell.angle_beta   90.00
_cell.angle_gamma   90.00
#
_symmetry.space_group_name_H-M   'P 1'
#
loop_
_entity.id
_entity.type
_entity.pdbx_description
1 polymer ?
#
loop_
_entity_poly.entity_id
_entity_poly.type
_entity_poly.pdbx_seq_one_letter_code
_entity_poly.pdbx_strand_id
1 'polypeptide(L)'
;MEMDEGSVRVLDGRSDKVTCMKRILLSLFLLLLTAILAGILWITLIGPPNSVCLEEKGFNNTRYTNPDGTYRELSYIFIEKEPKRHFYAFKEGKSKCLELGAEIWEVVGEEAEWNLFYNIATKRNIIGPRGSGIWINAIMNQKCPEQPSKNCVEEKAQSGHGLSVKWPSTGKISTYSKLEGRDDSADENCVVTTENGLWSSADCTYGFWTLCVKRNC
;
A
#
# COMPACT_ATOMS: atom_id res chain seq x y z
N MET A 1 -41.51 -91.40 -22.95
CA MET A 1 -40.66 -90.56 -23.81
C MET A 1 -41.19 -89.15 -23.66
N GLU A 2 -40.69 -88.43 -22.67
CA GLU A 2 -40.95 -87.02 -22.44
C GLU A 2 -39.58 -86.39 -22.25
N MET A 3 -39.20 -85.51 -23.16
CA MET A 3 -38.05 -84.63 -23.04
C MET A 3 -38.61 -83.27 -22.64
N ASP A 4 -38.10 -82.71 -21.54
CA ASP A 4 -38.43 -81.37 -21.10
C ASP A 4 -37.21 -80.46 -21.29
N GLU A 5 -37.44 -79.35 -22.00
CA GLU A 5 -36.42 -78.40 -22.46
C GLU A 5 -36.03 -77.42 -21.35
N GLY A 6 -34.76 -77.45 -20.94
CA GLY A 6 -34.17 -76.48 -20.02
C GLY A 6 -33.81 -75.17 -20.73
N SER A 7 -34.60 -74.11 -20.50
CA SER A 7 -34.31 -72.72 -20.90
C SER A 7 -33.20 -72.10 -20.03
N VAL A 8 -32.02 -71.88 -20.60
CA VAL A 8 -30.92 -71.12 -19.96
C VAL A 8 -31.08 -69.62 -20.28
N ARG A 9 -31.38 -68.80 -19.27
CA ARG A 9 -31.34 -67.33 -19.36
C ARG A 9 -29.91 -66.83 -19.18
N VAL A 10 -29.40 -66.14 -20.20
CA VAL A 10 -28.15 -65.36 -20.14
C VAL A 10 -28.46 -64.02 -19.47
N LEU A 11 -27.90 -63.77 -18.29
CA LEU A 11 -27.96 -62.47 -17.63
C LEU A 11 -26.85 -61.56 -18.17
N ASP A 12 -27.27 -60.43 -18.72
CA ASP A 12 -26.47 -59.43 -19.41
C ASP A 12 -25.64 -58.59 -18.42
N GLY A 13 -24.39 -58.97 -18.21
CA GLY A 13 -23.44 -58.38 -17.25
C GLY A 13 -22.81 -57.05 -17.69
N ARG A 14 -23.56 -56.17 -18.36
CA ARG A 14 -23.04 -54.91 -18.93
C ARG A 14 -23.41 -53.64 -18.13
N SER A 15 -24.29 -53.75 -17.13
CA SER A 15 -24.85 -52.60 -16.40
C SER A 15 -24.03 -52.10 -15.19
N ASP A 16 -23.11 -52.91 -14.64
CA ASP A 16 -22.45 -52.55 -13.37
C ASP A 16 -21.18 -51.70 -13.50
N LYS A 17 -20.53 -51.72 -14.66
CA LYS A 17 -19.27 -50.98 -14.87
C LYS A 17 -19.48 -49.47 -15.00
N VAL A 18 -20.58 -49.05 -15.62
CA VAL A 18 -20.87 -47.62 -15.85
C VAL A 18 -21.23 -46.92 -14.53
N THR A 19 -21.96 -47.60 -13.65
CA THR A 19 -22.38 -47.08 -12.35
C THR A 19 -21.21 -46.98 -11.38
N CYS A 20 -20.29 -47.94 -11.43
CA CYS A 20 -19.04 -47.91 -10.65
C CYS A 20 -18.14 -46.74 -11.05
N MET A 21 -17.94 -46.53 -12.35
CA MET A 21 -17.09 -45.45 -12.87
C MET A 21 -17.64 -44.04 -12.54
N LYS A 22 -18.96 -43.86 -12.61
CA LYS A 22 -19.61 -42.59 -12.22
C LYS A 22 -19.42 -42.28 -10.74
N ARG A 23 -19.48 -43.28 -9.85
CA ARG A 23 -19.25 -43.09 -8.41
C ARG A 23 -17.81 -42.68 -8.12
N ILE A 24 -16.84 -43.31 -8.79
CA ILE A 24 -15.42 -42.96 -8.64
C ILE A 24 -15.15 -41.53 -9.11
N LEU A 25 -15.69 -41.12 -10.26
CA LEU A 25 -15.52 -39.75 -10.77
C LEU A 25 -16.13 -38.71 -9.83
N LEU A 26 -17.32 -38.99 -9.28
CA LEU A 26 -18.00 -38.08 -8.36
C LEU A 26 -17.20 -37.90 -7.06
N SER A 27 -16.65 -38.99 -6.51
CA SER A 27 -15.81 -38.95 -5.31
C SER A 27 -14.51 -38.17 -5.53
N LEU A 28 -13.86 -38.34 -6.68
CA LEU A 28 -12.66 -37.57 -7.05
C LEU A 28 -12.96 -36.08 -7.19
N PHE A 29 -14.08 -35.73 -7.82
CA PHE A 29 -14.49 -34.34 -7.96
C PHE A 29 -14.79 -33.67 -6.62
N LEU A 30 -15.49 -34.37 -5.72
CA LEU A 30 -15.76 -33.89 -4.36
C LEU A 30 -14.48 -33.67 -3.54
N LEU A 31 -13.50 -34.57 -3.63
CA LEU A 31 -12.20 -34.42 -2.98
C LEU A 31 -11.40 -33.23 -3.51
N LEU A 32 -11.44 -33.00 -4.82
CA LEU A 32 -10.77 -31.85 -5.43
C LEU A 32 -11.43 -30.54 -4.96
N LEU A 33 -12.76 -30.49 -4.94
CA LEU A 33 -13.51 -29.31 -4.52
C LEU A 33 -13.25 -28.97 -3.05
N THR A 34 -13.22 -29.97 -2.17
CA THR A 34 -12.92 -29.74 -0.75
C THR A 34 -11.47 -29.29 -0.54
N ALA A 35 -10.50 -29.81 -1.31
CA ALA A 35 -9.12 -29.35 -1.27
C ALA A 35 -8.98 -27.88 -1.71
N ILE A 36 -9.68 -27.47 -2.77
CA ILE A 36 -9.68 -26.07 -3.25
C ILE A 36 -10.32 -25.16 -2.20
N LEU A 37 -11.48 -25.53 -1.67
CA LEU A 37 -12.17 -24.73 -0.64
C LEU A 37 -11.35 -24.63 0.64
N ALA A 38 -10.69 -25.72 1.06
CA ALA A 38 -9.77 -25.70 2.20
C ALA A 38 -8.57 -24.79 1.92
N GLY A 39 -8.00 -24.81 0.72
CA GLY A 39 -6.93 -23.92 0.30
C GLY A 39 -7.33 -22.45 0.31
N ILE A 40 -8.50 -22.11 -0.23
CA ILE A 40 -9.05 -20.75 -0.19
C ILE A 40 -9.29 -20.33 1.27
N LEU A 41 -9.89 -21.20 2.08
CA LEU A 41 -10.14 -20.93 3.50
C LEU A 41 -8.83 -20.69 4.26
N TRP A 42 -7.79 -21.50 3.99
CA TRP A 42 -6.45 -21.33 4.56
C TRP A 42 -5.84 -19.97 4.20
N ILE A 43 -5.94 -19.56 2.94
CA ILE A 43 -5.45 -18.25 2.46
C ILE A 43 -6.24 -17.08 3.10
N THR A 44 -7.53 -17.27 3.40
CA THR A 44 -8.34 -16.21 4.03
C THR A 44 -8.19 -16.14 5.55
N LEU A 45 -7.90 -17.27 6.23
CA LEU A 45 -7.76 -17.33 7.69
C LEU A 45 -6.35 -16.98 8.15
N ILE A 46 -5.34 -17.42 7.39
CA ILE A 46 -3.96 -17.04 7.59
C ILE A 46 -3.75 -15.91 6.60
N GLY A 47 -4.02 -14.68 7.05
CA GLY A 47 -3.62 -13.49 6.29
C GLY A 47 -2.18 -13.64 5.79
N PRO A 48 -1.80 -12.97 4.70
CA PRO A 48 -0.46 -13.11 4.11
C PRO A 48 0.57 -13.08 5.24
N PRO A 49 1.47 -14.08 5.30
CA PRO A 49 2.43 -14.18 6.39
C PRO A 49 3.06 -12.80 6.58
N ASN A 50 3.12 -12.32 7.82
CA ASN A 50 3.80 -11.08 8.18
C ASN A 50 5.15 -11.09 7.50
N SER A 51 5.23 -10.42 6.35
CA SER A 51 6.40 -10.41 5.52
C SER A 51 7.39 -9.56 6.32
N VAL A 52 8.43 -10.23 6.79
CA VAL A 52 9.50 -9.56 7.51
C VAL A 52 10.30 -8.87 6.43
N CYS A 53 10.40 -7.55 6.51
CA CYS A 53 11.19 -6.80 5.55
C CYS A 53 12.65 -7.24 5.64
N LEU A 54 13.06 -8.14 4.75
CA LEU A 54 14.44 -8.62 4.67
C LEU A 54 15.37 -7.42 4.46
N GLU A 55 16.56 -7.46 5.06
CA GLU A 55 17.56 -6.39 4.88
C GLU A 55 17.96 -6.28 3.40
N GLU A 56 17.33 -5.34 2.70
CA GLU A 56 17.71 -4.99 1.34
C GLU A 56 18.84 -3.96 1.35
N LYS A 57 19.85 -4.21 0.51
CA LYS A 57 21.03 -3.34 0.42
C LYS A 57 20.63 -1.89 0.09
N GLY A 58 20.87 -0.99 1.03
CA GLY A 58 20.63 0.45 0.89
C GLY A 58 19.36 0.96 1.58
N PHE A 59 18.44 0.08 1.97
CA PHE A 59 17.26 0.46 2.75
C PHE A 59 17.51 0.29 4.25
N ASN A 60 16.92 1.18 5.05
CA ASN A 60 16.80 1.02 6.49
C ASN A 60 15.44 0.41 6.81
N ASN A 61 15.39 -0.50 7.77
CA ASN A 61 14.13 -1.06 8.25
C ASN A 61 13.65 -0.32 9.49
N THR A 62 12.34 -0.12 9.58
CA THR A 62 11.67 0.49 10.73
C THR A 62 10.29 -0.11 10.93
N ARG A 63 9.66 0.21 12.05
CA ARG A 63 8.30 -0.23 12.36
C ARG A 63 7.56 0.80 13.19
N TYR A 64 6.25 0.80 13.06
CA TYR A 64 5.34 1.56 13.92
C TYR A 64 4.14 0.70 14.32
N THR A 65 3.44 1.13 15.36
CA THR A 65 2.22 0.48 15.87
C THR A 65 1.03 1.37 15.53
N ASN A 66 0.03 0.79 14.88
CA ASN A 66 -1.25 1.45 14.65
C ASN A 66 -2.03 1.59 15.97
N PRO A 67 -3.04 2.48 16.02
CA PRO A 67 -3.91 2.61 17.20
C PRO A 67 -4.61 1.31 17.62
N ASP A 68 -4.83 0.39 16.68
CA ASP A 68 -5.43 -0.93 16.93
C ASP A 68 -4.44 -1.97 17.51
N GLY A 69 -3.18 -1.57 17.75
CA GLY A 69 -2.13 -2.44 18.28
C GLY A 69 -1.41 -3.29 17.24
N THR A 70 -1.82 -3.23 15.96
CA THR A 70 -1.11 -3.93 14.88
C THR A 70 0.19 -3.23 14.55
N TYR A 71 1.25 -4.00 14.30
CA TYR A 71 2.54 -3.46 13.86
C TYR A 71 2.63 -3.48 12.34
N ARG A 72 3.30 -2.48 11.79
CA ARG A 72 3.66 -2.38 10.37
C ARG A 72 5.16 -2.21 10.26
N GLU A 73 5.79 -3.06 9.46
CA GLU A 73 7.19 -2.92 9.09
C GLU A 73 7.30 -2.16 7.76
N LEU A 74 8.34 -1.35 7.64
CA LEU A 74 8.62 -0.54 6.46
C LEU A 74 10.12 -0.56 6.18
N SER A 75 10.49 -0.66 4.91
CA SER A 75 11.85 -0.34 4.46
C SER A 75 11.86 1.06 3.86
N TYR A 76 12.85 1.89 4.21
CA TYR A 76 12.95 3.26 3.72
C TYR A 76 14.38 3.70 3.38
N ILE A 77 14.50 4.64 2.45
CA ILE A 77 15.75 5.33 2.13
C ILE A 77 15.47 6.80 1.80
N PHE A 78 16.30 7.70 2.31
CA PHE A 78 16.34 9.09 1.87
C PHE A 78 17.35 9.19 0.72
N ILE A 79 16.91 9.63 -0.44
CA ILE A 79 17.79 9.79 -1.60
C ILE A 79 18.23 11.25 -1.75
N GLU A 80 19.53 11.43 -1.99
CA GLU A 80 20.18 12.70 -2.29
C GLU A 80 20.82 12.64 -3.68
N LYS A 81 20.96 13.79 -4.35
CA LYS A 81 21.80 13.88 -5.55
C LYS A 81 23.22 14.21 -5.09
N GLU A 82 24.13 13.25 -5.14
CA GLU A 82 25.54 13.54 -4.91
C GLU A 82 26.13 14.35 -6.09
N PRO A 83 27.18 15.19 -5.88
CA PRO A 83 27.85 15.55 -4.62
C PRO A 83 27.51 16.99 -4.15
N LYS A 84 26.49 17.62 -4.74
CA LYS A 84 26.02 18.97 -4.38
C LYS A 84 24.57 18.81 -3.97
N ARG A 85 24.15 19.49 -2.89
CA ARG A 85 22.80 19.58 -2.28
C ARG A 85 21.64 19.88 -3.26
N HIS A 86 21.58 19.16 -4.36
CA HIS A 86 20.58 19.25 -5.39
C HIS A 86 19.53 18.23 -5.01
N PHE A 87 18.48 18.74 -4.40
CA PHE A 87 17.30 17.97 -4.15
C PHE A 87 16.61 17.60 -5.47
N TYR A 88 15.76 16.57 -5.47
CA TYR A 88 15.07 16.12 -6.68
C TYR A 88 13.78 16.91 -6.87
N ALA A 89 13.48 17.28 -8.12
CA ALA A 89 12.11 17.63 -8.51
C ALA A 89 11.19 16.42 -8.27
N PHE A 90 9.89 16.65 -8.04
CA PHE A 90 8.98 15.56 -7.63
C PHE A 90 8.98 14.38 -8.60
N LYS A 91 8.91 14.66 -9.91
CA LYS A 91 8.92 13.64 -10.97
C LYS A 91 10.24 12.85 -11.02
N GLU A 92 11.37 13.52 -10.79
CA GLU A 92 12.68 12.87 -10.73
C GLU A 92 12.79 11.96 -9.50
N GLY A 93 12.38 12.46 -8.33
CA GLY A 93 12.34 11.69 -7.08
C GLY A 93 11.45 10.45 -7.23
N LYS A 94 10.31 10.60 -7.91
CA LYS A 94 9.39 9.49 -8.18
C LYS A 94 10.03 8.43 -9.04
N SER A 95 10.70 8.84 -10.12
CA SER A 95 11.48 7.92 -10.97
C SER A 95 12.53 7.17 -10.17
N LYS A 96 13.24 7.85 -9.27
CA LYS A 96 14.29 7.24 -8.44
C LYS A 96 13.76 6.24 -7.42
N CYS A 97 12.63 6.53 -6.77
CA CYS A 97 12.01 5.52 -5.91
C CYS A 97 11.57 4.29 -6.72
N LEU A 98 11.00 4.48 -7.91
CA LEU A 98 10.57 3.37 -8.78
C LEU A 98 11.74 2.52 -9.26
N GLU A 99 12.89 3.12 -9.62
CA GLU A 99 14.13 2.39 -9.95
C GLU A 99 14.59 1.48 -8.79
N LEU A 100 14.31 1.87 -7.54
CA LEU A 100 14.62 1.09 -6.34
C LEU A 100 13.52 0.09 -5.96
N GLY A 101 12.45 -0.02 -6.76
CA GLY A 101 11.28 -0.85 -6.44
C GLY A 101 10.48 -0.33 -5.25
N ALA A 102 10.47 0.99 -5.03
CA ALA A 102 9.81 1.67 -3.93
C ALA A 102 8.91 2.80 -4.45
N GLU A 103 8.15 3.43 -3.54
CA GLU A 103 7.31 4.59 -3.84
C GLU A 103 7.79 5.81 -3.06
N ILE A 104 7.49 7.02 -3.56
CA ILE A 104 7.61 8.21 -2.70
C ILE A 104 6.68 8.02 -1.50
N TRP A 105 7.14 8.45 -0.34
CA TRP A 105 6.41 8.33 0.91
C TRP A 105 4.97 8.85 0.84
N GLU A 106 4.05 7.98 1.28
CA GLU A 106 2.64 8.25 1.53
C GLU A 106 2.35 8.04 3.02
N VAL A 107 1.49 8.83 3.64
CA VAL A 107 1.21 8.70 5.08
C VAL A 107 0.04 7.74 5.31
N VAL A 108 0.25 6.46 5.00
CA VAL A 108 -0.81 5.43 5.00
C VAL A 108 -1.16 4.98 6.41
N GLY A 109 -0.17 4.88 7.30
CA GLY A 109 -0.31 4.59 8.73
C GLY A 109 -0.66 5.82 9.58
N GLU A 110 -1.28 6.83 8.96
CA GLU A 110 -1.79 8.04 9.61
C GLU A 110 -0.77 8.70 10.55
N GLU A 111 -1.20 9.10 11.73
CA GLU A 111 -0.39 9.84 12.70
C GLU A 111 0.85 9.05 13.17
N ALA A 112 0.74 7.73 13.33
CA ALA A 112 1.85 6.91 13.81
C ALA A 112 3.00 6.86 12.78
N GLU A 113 2.67 6.66 11.49
CA GLU A 113 3.66 6.70 10.41
C GLU A 113 4.22 8.11 10.21
N TRP A 114 3.36 9.14 10.28
CA TRP A 114 3.78 10.54 10.21
C TRP A 114 4.83 10.85 11.27
N ASN A 115 4.52 10.57 12.54
CA ASN A 115 5.39 10.86 13.66
C ASN A 115 6.71 10.10 13.55
N LEU A 116 6.70 8.86 13.05
CA LEU A 116 7.92 8.10 12.83
C LEU A 116 8.87 8.81 11.85
N PHE A 117 8.43 9.08 10.62
CA PHE A 117 9.31 9.64 9.60
C PHE A 117 9.63 11.12 9.83
N TYR A 118 8.68 11.91 10.34
CA TYR A 118 8.94 13.30 10.69
C TYR A 118 10.03 13.41 11.76
N ASN A 119 10.00 12.54 12.79
CA ASN A 119 11.04 12.50 13.81
C ASN A 119 12.39 12.06 13.24
N ILE A 120 12.43 11.06 12.36
CA ILE A 120 13.66 10.62 11.69
C ILE A 120 14.25 11.78 10.88
N ALA A 121 13.42 12.45 10.08
CA ALA A 121 13.82 13.57 9.23
C ALA A 121 14.37 14.75 10.03
N THR A 122 13.69 15.11 11.13
CA THR A 122 14.12 16.19 12.03
C THR A 122 15.46 15.85 12.68
N LYS A 123 15.63 14.63 13.21
CA LYS A 123 16.90 14.18 13.80
C LYS A 123 18.06 14.17 12.81
N ARG A 124 17.78 13.96 11.52
CA ARG A 124 18.77 14.01 10.43
C ARG A 124 18.99 15.41 9.85
N ASN A 125 18.36 16.46 10.39
CA ASN A 125 18.37 17.82 9.85
C ASN A 125 17.89 17.91 8.39
N ILE A 126 17.01 17.00 7.98
CA ILE A 126 16.36 17.02 6.66
C ILE A 126 15.24 18.07 6.64
N ILE A 127 14.50 18.15 7.75
CA ILE A 127 13.48 19.16 8.03
C ILE A 127 14.01 20.08 9.14
N GLY A 128 13.95 21.41 8.93
CA GLY A 128 14.34 22.42 9.91
C GLY A 128 14.71 23.76 9.25
N PRO A 129 15.26 24.74 10.00
CA PRO A 129 15.49 26.12 9.52
C PRO A 129 16.45 26.25 8.33
N ARG A 130 17.23 25.20 8.07
CA ARG A 130 18.17 25.09 6.94
C ARG A 130 17.82 23.93 6.00
N GLY A 131 16.77 23.17 6.31
CA GLY A 131 16.34 21.96 5.61
C GLY A 131 15.17 22.26 4.67
N SER A 132 15.14 21.60 3.52
CA SER A 132 14.22 21.91 2.43
C SER A 132 12.83 21.28 2.59
N GLY A 133 12.67 20.20 3.36
CA GLY A 133 11.42 19.44 3.42
C GLY A 133 11.46 18.19 2.56
N ILE A 134 10.45 17.33 2.68
CA ILE A 134 10.34 16.02 2.03
C ILE A 134 9.09 15.98 1.16
N TRP A 135 9.22 15.44 -0.04
CA TRP A 135 8.07 15.14 -0.90
C TRP A 135 7.13 14.09 -0.30
N ILE A 136 5.83 14.34 -0.40
CA ILE A 136 4.75 13.41 -0.07
C ILE A 136 4.02 13.04 -1.37
N ASN A 137 3.83 11.75 -1.61
CA ASN A 137 3.08 11.25 -2.77
C ASN A 137 1.57 11.36 -2.52
N ALA A 138 1.04 12.58 -2.58
CA ALA A 138 -0.36 12.87 -2.32
C ALA A 138 -1.02 13.54 -3.53
N ILE A 139 -2.27 13.19 -3.81
CA ILE A 139 -3.14 13.94 -4.72
C ILE A 139 -4.07 14.77 -3.87
N MET A 140 -4.04 16.10 -4.02
CA MET A 140 -4.98 16.98 -3.33
C MET A 140 -6.41 16.70 -3.80
N ASN A 141 -7.31 16.39 -2.88
CA ASN A 141 -8.71 16.09 -3.18
C ASN A 141 -9.65 17.26 -2.86
N GLN A 142 -9.20 18.22 -2.04
CA GLN A 142 -9.92 19.44 -1.70
C GLN A 142 -9.01 20.66 -1.89
N LYS A 143 -9.62 21.79 -2.23
CA LYS A 143 -8.99 23.11 -2.32
C LYS A 143 -9.45 23.99 -1.17
N CYS A 144 -8.71 25.07 -0.92
CA CYS A 144 -9.20 26.12 -0.03
C CYS A 144 -10.47 26.75 -0.62
N PRO A 145 -11.45 27.13 0.22
CA PRO A 145 -12.51 28.01 -0.23
C PRO A 145 -11.90 29.32 -0.72
N GLU A 146 -12.54 30.00 -1.69
CA GLU A 146 -12.13 31.30 -2.22
C GLU A 146 -12.10 32.37 -1.10
N GLN A 147 -11.01 32.37 -0.33
CA GLN A 147 -10.73 33.31 0.73
C GLN A 147 -9.26 33.71 0.65
N PRO A 148 -8.93 34.97 0.94
CA PRO A 148 -7.57 35.51 0.77
C PRO A 148 -6.56 35.00 1.83
N SER A 149 -6.88 33.98 2.64
CA SER A 149 -5.94 33.47 3.64
C SER A 149 -4.96 32.49 3.00
N LYS A 150 -3.66 32.72 3.23
CA LYS A 150 -2.57 31.90 2.70
C LYS A 150 -2.64 30.44 3.15
N ASN A 151 -3.26 30.17 4.30
CA ASN A 151 -3.54 28.86 4.86
C ASN A 151 -5.01 28.85 5.33
N CYS A 152 -5.85 27.96 4.81
CA CYS A 152 -7.29 27.99 5.08
C CYS A 152 -7.73 27.03 6.21
N VAL A 153 -6.90 26.05 6.56
CA VAL A 153 -7.22 25.04 7.59
C VAL A 153 -6.04 24.72 8.51
N GLU A 154 -5.11 25.65 8.71
CA GLU A 154 -3.86 25.44 9.49
C GLU A 154 -4.11 24.83 10.88
N GLU A 155 -5.04 25.39 11.66
CA GLU A 155 -5.36 24.90 13.01
C GLU A 155 -5.84 23.44 13.00
N LYS A 156 -6.67 23.07 12.01
CA LYS A 156 -7.12 21.68 11.83
C LYS A 156 -6.01 20.78 11.31
N ALA A 157 -5.12 21.31 10.47
CA ALA A 157 -3.98 20.58 9.94
C ALA A 157 -2.97 20.20 11.04
N GLN A 158 -2.80 21.03 12.07
CA GLN A 158 -1.94 20.71 13.22
C GLN A 158 -2.37 19.43 13.94
N SER A 159 -3.68 19.17 14.02
CA SER A 159 -4.26 17.96 14.62
C SER A 159 -4.46 16.80 13.63
N GLY A 160 -3.99 16.92 12.39
CA GLY A 160 -4.13 15.85 11.39
C GLY A 160 -5.47 15.86 10.62
N HIS A 161 -6.22 16.96 10.69
CA HIS A 161 -7.51 17.14 10.02
C HIS A 161 -7.50 18.30 9.01
N GLY A 162 -6.38 18.47 8.29
CA GLY A 162 -6.22 19.43 7.20
C GLY A 162 -7.01 19.05 5.93
N LEU A 163 -6.65 19.66 4.79
CA LEU A 163 -7.31 19.37 3.52
C LEU A 163 -7.15 17.90 3.12
N SER A 164 -8.24 17.29 2.63
CA SER A 164 -8.19 15.88 2.23
C SER A 164 -7.24 15.62 1.06
N VAL A 165 -6.52 14.50 1.14
CA VAL A 165 -5.65 13.98 0.09
C VAL A 165 -6.03 12.56 -0.27
N LYS A 166 -5.70 12.14 -1.49
CA LYS A 166 -5.85 10.77 -1.98
C LYS A 166 -4.47 10.17 -2.21
N TRP A 167 -4.27 8.95 -1.74
CA TRP A 167 -3.02 8.19 -1.91
C TRP A 167 -2.99 7.51 -3.28
N PRO A 168 -2.02 7.79 -4.16
CA PRO A 168 -1.91 7.14 -5.47
C PRO A 168 -1.82 5.61 -5.40
N SER A 169 -1.07 5.06 -4.44
CA SER A 169 -0.85 3.60 -4.35
C SER A 169 -2.12 2.82 -4.01
N THR A 170 -2.97 3.37 -3.12
CA THR A 170 -4.17 2.67 -2.62
C THR A 170 -5.47 3.19 -3.22
N GLY A 171 -5.46 4.38 -3.83
CA GLY A 171 -6.66 5.08 -4.28
C GLY A 171 -7.57 5.56 -3.14
N LYS A 172 -7.19 5.39 -1.87
CA LYS A 172 -8.00 5.79 -0.71
C LYS A 172 -7.85 7.29 -0.43
N ILE A 173 -8.94 7.90 0.01
CA ILE A 173 -8.92 9.25 0.60
C ILE A 173 -8.42 9.10 2.04
N SER A 174 -7.45 9.91 2.41
CA SER A 174 -6.89 9.92 3.76
C SER A 174 -7.85 10.56 4.74
N THR A 175 -8.04 9.90 5.88
CA THR A 175 -8.66 10.42 7.10
C THR A 175 -7.72 11.29 7.92
N TYR A 176 -6.42 11.16 7.68
CA TYR A 176 -5.36 11.94 8.31
C TYR A 176 -4.62 12.82 7.30
N SER A 177 -4.57 14.13 7.53
CA SER A 177 -3.85 15.06 6.68
C SER A 177 -3.34 16.24 7.49
N LYS A 178 -2.07 16.62 7.27
CA LYS A 178 -1.53 17.89 7.80
C LYS A 178 -1.42 18.98 6.73
N LEU A 179 -2.15 18.85 5.63
CA LEU A 179 -2.18 19.85 4.56
C LEU A 179 -2.94 21.12 4.99
N GLU A 180 -2.23 22.23 5.17
CA GLU A 180 -2.79 23.53 5.61
C GLU A 180 -3.54 24.28 4.49
N GLY A 181 -3.24 23.90 3.24
CA GLY A 181 -3.75 24.50 2.00
C GLY A 181 -2.94 25.72 1.56
N ARG A 182 -2.62 25.83 0.26
CA ARG A 182 -2.00 27.01 -0.34
C ARG A 182 -2.39 27.16 -1.82
N ASP A 183 -2.45 28.42 -2.24
CA ASP A 183 -2.97 29.03 -3.48
C ASP A 183 -2.95 28.19 -4.78
N ASP A 184 -4.03 28.30 -5.54
CA ASP A 184 -4.42 27.49 -6.70
C ASP A 184 -3.75 27.91 -8.03
N SER A 185 -2.69 28.72 -7.97
CA SER A 185 -2.10 29.33 -9.16
C SER A 185 -1.14 28.43 -9.96
N ALA A 186 -0.83 27.24 -9.46
CA ALA A 186 -0.02 26.25 -10.18
C ALA A 186 -0.89 25.08 -10.69
N ASP A 187 -0.79 24.79 -11.99
CA ASP A 187 -1.53 23.73 -12.68
C ASP A 187 -1.18 22.30 -12.17
N GLU A 188 0.00 22.14 -11.55
CA GLU A 188 0.45 20.91 -10.89
C GLU A 188 0.92 21.20 -9.45
N ASN A 189 0.10 20.89 -8.45
CA ASN A 189 0.46 21.04 -7.05
C ASN A 189 1.03 19.72 -6.48
N CYS A 190 2.30 19.74 -6.09
CA CYS A 190 2.96 18.67 -5.34
C CYS A 190 2.91 18.98 -3.83
N VAL A 191 2.97 17.96 -2.98
CA VAL A 191 2.85 18.12 -1.53
C VAL A 191 4.20 17.90 -0.85
N VAL A 192 4.59 18.81 0.04
CA VAL A 192 5.86 18.78 0.76
C VAL A 192 5.66 19.00 2.26
N THR A 193 6.50 18.40 3.10
CA THR A 193 6.56 18.69 4.54
C THR A 193 7.19 20.06 4.83
N THR A 194 6.71 20.74 5.85
CA THR A 194 7.27 22.01 6.36
C THR A 194 7.97 21.80 7.71
N GLU A 195 8.73 22.80 8.14
CA GLU A 195 9.42 22.80 9.44
C GLU A 195 8.49 22.85 10.66
N ASN A 196 7.24 23.30 10.46
CA ASN A 196 6.23 23.38 11.51
C ASN A 196 5.45 22.06 11.68
N GLY A 197 5.88 20.99 11.01
CA GLY A 197 5.18 19.71 11.05
C GLY A 197 3.88 19.70 10.25
N LEU A 198 3.67 20.67 9.36
CA LEU A 198 2.53 20.75 8.44
C LEU A 198 2.94 20.33 7.03
N TRP A 199 1.96 20.14 6.14
CA TRP A 199 2.18 19.94 4.72
C TRP A 199 1.69 21.15 3.95
N SER A 200 2.40 21.49 2.88
CA SER A 200 2.04 22.60 2.01
C SER A 200 2.13 22.16 0.55
N SER A 201 1.43 22.86 -0.34
CA SER A 201 1.66 22.71 -1.77
C SER A 201 2.94 23.44 -2.18
N ALA A 202 3.64 22.85 -3.14
CA ALA A 202 4.83 23.42 -3.74
C ALA A 202 4.86 23.11 -5.25
N ASP A 203 5.55 23.97 -5.99
CA ASP A 203 5.85 23.74 -7.40
C ASP A 203 6.63 22.43 -7.54
N CYS A 204 6.11 21.51 -8.35
CA CYS A 204 6.70 20.19 -8.58
C CYS A 204 8.11 20.22 -9.17
N THR A 205 8.54 21.35 -9.74
CA THR A 205 9.89 21.55 -10.30
C THR A 205 10.93 21.91 -9.24
N TYR A 206 10.50 22.31 -8.03
CA TYR A 206 11.42 22.62 -6.94
C TYR A 206 12.09 21.36 -6.41
N GLY A 207 13.32 21.52 -5.92
CA GLY A 207 14.07 20.43 -5.34
C GLY A 207 13.73 20.24 -3.86
N PHE A 208 13.23 19.06 -3.48
CA PHE A 208 13.11 18.62 -2.08
C PHE A 208 13.68 17.22 -1.84
N TRP A 209 13.86 16.87 -0.56
CA TRP A 209 14.27 15.52 -0.21
C TRP A 209 13.22 14.53 -0.66
N THR A 210 13.67 13.37 -1.12
CA THR A 210 12.77 12.29 -1.48
C THR A 210 12.98 11.13 -0.51
N LEU A 211 11.91 10.75 0.18
CA LEU A 211 11.85 9.56 1.00
C LEU A 211 11.18 8.45 0.19
N CYS A 212 11.92 7.40 -0.12
CA CYS A 212 11.39 6.21 -0.78
C CYS A 212 11.03 5.16 0.26
N VAL A 213 9.83 4.58 0.18
CA VAL A 213 9.28 3.61 1.14
C VAL A 213 8.79 2.35 0.41
N LYS A 214 9.09 1.19 0.99
CA LYS A 214 8.51 -0.11 0.63
C LYS A 214 7.63 -0.61 1.78
N ARG A 215 6.42 -1.06 1.43
CA ARG A 215 5.37 -1.49 2.37
C ARG A 215 5.05 -2.98 2.34
N ASN A 216 5.34 -3.63 1.22
CA ASN A 216 5.13 -5.07 1.02
C ASN A 216 6.51 -5.73 0.94
N CYS A 217 7.20 -5.67 2.06
CA CYS A 217 8.35 -6.47 2.39
C CYS A 217 7.98 -7.26 3.65
#